data_AF-W9WB51-F1
#
_entry.id   AF-W9WB51-F1
#
_cell.length_a   1.000
_cell.length_b   1.000
_cell.length_c   1.000
_cell.angle_alpha   90.00
_cell.angle_beta   90.00
_cell.angle_gamma   90.00
#
_symmetry.space_group_name_H-M   'P 1'
#
loop_
_entity.id
_entity.type
_entity.pdbx_description
1 polymer ?
#
loop_
_entity_poly.entity_id
_entity_poly.type
_entity_poly.pdbx_seq_one_letter_code
_entity_poly.pdbx_strand_id
1 'polypeptide(L)'
;MSSYYHDSMPHGACPKSPELERAQTRLQQSELSFSRTQHELQQALRVRATTPMSANEYSAKDQEIAQLKRKLRETEEEMKGLHDIIERQKMTIKNQSEAIQNPKQHFPTPTSHRYGGNQYGQATLALPPPPQPIFADPAPMATPSSQSGPMRPSSQLPNQRQTPSPFSVPRSQ
;
A
#
# COMPACT_ATOMS: atom_id res chain seq x y z
N MET A 1 3.80 15.24 -48.09
CA MET A 1 4.17 13.85 -47.72
C MET A 1 4.15 13.77 -46.21
N SER A 2 3.25 12.95 -45.68
CA SER A 2 2.94 12.83 -44.26
C SER A 2 4.03 12.05 -43.54
N SER A 3 4.70 12.64 -42.54
CA SER A 3 5.63 11.94 -41.66
C SER A 3 4.92 11.62 -40.35
N TYR A 4 4.36 10.41 -40.29
CA TYR A 4 3.95 9.75 -39.05
C TYR A 4 5.18 9.61 -38.14
N TYR A 5 5.41 10.59 -37.27
CA TYR A 5 6.27 10.35 -36.11
C TYR A 5 5.49 9.47 -35.14
N HIS A 6 5.81 8.19 -35.26
CA HIS A 6 5.76 7.14 -34.26
C HIS A 6 5.45 7.68 -32.86
N ASP A 7 4.28 7.29 -32.34
CA ASP A 7 3.99 7.19 -30.92
C ASP A 7 5.22 6.62 -30.19
N SER A 8 5.93 7.49 -29.50
CA SER A 8 6.89 7.12 -28.46
C SER A 8 6.10 6.57 -27.28
N MET A 9 5.58 5.36 -27.44
CA MET A 9 5.12 4.53 -26.34
C MET A 9 6.27 4.39 -25.34
N PRO A 10 6.09 4.79 -24.06
CA PRO A 10 7.06 4.48 -23.02
C PRO A 10 6.98 2.97 -22.70
N HIS A 11 7.55 2.15 -23.57
CA HIS A 11 7.88 0.76 -23.28
C HIS A 11 9.02 0.76 -22.25
N GLY A 12 8.70 0.49 -20.98
CA GLY A 12 9.73 0.20 -19.98
C GLY A 12 9.48 0.71 -18.57
N ALA A 13 8.33 1.31 -18.25
CA ALA A 13 7.94 1.45 -16.86
C ALA A 13 7.55 0.05 -16.33
N CYS A 14 8.54 -0.72 -15.85
CA CYS A 14 8.26 -1.84 -14.95
C CYS A 14 7.21 -1.36 -13.93
N PRO A 15 6.08 -2.05 -13.77
CA PRO A 15 5.09 -1.66 -12.78
C PRO A 15 5.77 -1.73 -11.41
N LYS A 16 6.21 -0.58 -10.90
CA LYS A 16 6.73 -0.46 -9.54
C LYS A 16 5.52 -0.65 -8.64
N SER A 17 5.39 -1.83 -8.06
CA SER A 17 4.37 -2.08 -7.03
C SER A 17 4.61 -1.06 -5.89
N PRO A 18 3.63 -0.20 -5.56
CA PRO A 18 3.77 0.77 -4.47
C PRO A 18 4.04 0.08 -3.12
N GLU A 19 3.69 -1.19 -2.99
CA GLU A 19 3.99 -2.00 -1.82
C GLU A 19 5.46 -2.43 -1.79
N LEU A 20 6.04 -2.80 -2.94
CA LEU A 20 7.45 -3.13 -3.07
C LEU A 20 8.36 -1.94 -2.69
N GLU A 21 8.04 -0.74 -3.19
CA GLU A 21 8.80 0.48 -2.89
C GLU A 21 8.73 0.84 -1.40
N ARG A 22 7.54 0.75 -0.79
CA ARG A 22 7.36 0.97 0.65
C ARG A 22 8.14 -0.05 1.47
N ALA A 23 8.11 -1.32 1.10
CA ALA A 23 8.85 -2.37 1.80
C ALA A 23 10.37 -2.17 1.69
N GLN A 24 10.89 -1.80 0.51
CA GLN A 24 12.30 -1.49 0.31
C GLN A 24 12.75 -0.26 1.12
N THR A 25 11.94 0.79 1.13
CA THR A 25 12.23 2.00 1.91
C THR A 25 12.27 1.69 3.40
N ARG A 26 11.30 0.92 3.91
CA ARG A 26 11.31 0.47 5.30
C ARG A 26 12.52 -0.40 5.61
N LEU A 27 12.88 -1.32 4.72
CA LEU A 27 14.04 -2.18 4.91
C LEU A 27 15.32 -1.36 5.09
N GLN A 28 15.54 -0.37 4.21
CA GLN A 28 16.69 0.53 4.31
C GLN A 28 16.70 1.32 5.63
N GLN A 29 15.53 1.77 6.11
CA GLN A 29 15.41 2.45 7.40
C GLN A 29 15.73 1.50 8.57
N SER A 30 15.25 0.26 8.52
CA SER A 30 15.52 -0.75 9.54
C SER A 30 17.01 -1.14 9.55
N GLU A 31 17.67 -1.25 8.39
CA GLU A 31 19.13 -1.48 8.30
C GLU A 31 19.95 -0.35 8.96
N LEU A 32 19.57 0.90 8.70
CA LEU A 32 20.21 2.06 9.35
C LEU A 32 19.99 2.05 10.87
N SER A 33 18.77 1.76 11.31
CA SER A 33 18.42 1.64 12.74
C SER A 33 19.20 0.50 13.41
N PHE A 34 19.34 -0.63 12.74
CA PHE A 34 20.10 -1.79 13.19
C PHE A 34 21.58 -1.43 13.40
N SER A 35 22.21 -0.85 12.37
CA SER A 35 23.63 -0.42 12.44
C SER A 35 23.86 0.58 13.58
N ARG A 36 22.97 1.57 13.72
CA ARG A 36 23.05 2.54 14.82
C ARG A 36 22.92 1.86 16.18
N THR A 37 21.93 1.00 16.37
CA THR A 37 21.71 0.30 17.64
C THR A 37 22.88 -0.63 17.98
N GLN A 38 23.50 -1.25 16.96
CA GLN A 38 24.68 -2.07 17.13
C GLN A 38 25.89 -1.25 17.60
N HIS A 39 26.08 -0.06 17.04
CA HIS A 39 27.12 0.87 17.47
C HIS A 39 26.91 1.32 18.93
N GLU A 40 25.68 1.71 19.28
CA GLU A 40 25.30 2.09 20.65
C GLU A 40 25.55 0.93 21.64
N LEU A 41 25.24 -0.31 21.26
CA LEU A 41 25.50 -1.49 22.08
C LEU A 41 27.01 -1.70 22.31
N GLN A 42 27.83 -1.59 21.27
CA GLN A 42 29.28 -1.70 21.39
C GLN A 42 29.85 -0.61 22.30
N GLN A 43 29.34 0.62 22.18
CA GLN A 43 29.73 1.72 23.04
C GLN A 43 29.35 1.47 24.51
N ALA A 44 28.12 1.02 24.77
CA ALA A 44 27.65 0.72 26.13
C ALA A 44 28.49 -0.41 26.77
N LEU A 45 28.79 -1.46 26.01
CA LEU A 45 29.68 -2.54 26.45
C LEU A 45 31.09 -2.04 26.75
N ARG A 46 31.64 -1.17 25.90
CA ARG A 46 32.95 -0.56 26.11
C ARG A 46 32.98 0.26 27.39
N VAL A 47 32.02 1.18 27.58
CA VAL A 47 31.93 2.01 28.78
C VAL A 47 31.85 1.14 30.03
N ARG A 48 31.04 0.07 30.01
CA ARG A 48 30.96 -0.90 31.11
C ARG A 48 32.30 -1.55 31.44
N ALA A 49 33.09 -1.88 30.42
CA ALA A 49 34.37 -2.56 30.59
C ALA A 49 35.51 -1.61 31.01
N THR A 50 35.46 -0.34 30.59
CA THR A 50 36.59 0.60 30.77
C THR A 50 36.37 1.65 31.84
N THR A 51 35.13 1.91 32.25
CA THR A 51 34.80 2.98 33.18
C THR A 51 34.48 2.40 34.56
N PRO A 52 35.22 2.78 35.63
CA PRO A 52 34.84 2.42 36.99
C PRO A 52 33.53 3.12 37.36
N MET A 53 32.56 2.34 37.84
CA MET A 53 31.20 2.79 38.15
C MET A 53 30.76 2.19 39.50
N SER A 54 29.79 2.83 40.14
CA SER A 54 29.10 2.27 41.30
C SER A 54 28.20 1.09 40.92
N ALA A 55 27.80 0.28 41.89
CA ALA A 55 26.90 -0.87 41.65
C ALA A 55 25.56 -0.46 40.99
N ASN A 56 25.03 0.71 41.36
CA ASN A 56 23.78 1.22 40.78
C ASN A 56 23.97 1.62 39.30
N GLU A 57 25.09 2.25 38.98
CA GLU A 57 25.44 2.63 37.59
C GLU A 57 25.70 1.39 36.73
N TYR A 58 26.34 0.35 37.28
CA TYR A 58 26.48 -0.94 36.61
C TYR A 58 25.13 -1.59 36.29
N SER A 59 24.21 -1.61 37.26
CA SER A 59 22.86 -2.13 37.03
C SER A 59 22.11 -1.35 35.95
N ALA A 60 22.21 -0.01 35.96
CA ALA A 60 21.60 0.82 34.94
C ALA A 60 22.20 0.54 33.55
N LYS A 61 23.52 0.38 33.44
CA LYS A 61 24.19 0.02 32.19
C LYS A 61 23.82 -1.37 31.69
N ASP A 62 23.65 -2.34 32.59
CA ASP A 62 23.21 -3.68 32.23
C ASP A 62 21.77 -3.69 31.68
N GLN A 63 20.89 -2.86 32.24
CA GLN A 63 19.54 -2.66 31.71
C GLN A 63 19.56 -2.01 30.32
N GLU A 64 20.39 -0.98 30.12
CA GLU A 64 20.57 -0.33 28.82
C GLU A 64 21.07 -1.32 27.76
N ILE A 65 22.10 -2.12 28.08
CA ILE A 65 22.63 -3.17 27.21
C ILE A 65 21.54 -4.20 26.87
N ALA A 66 20.73 -4.61 27.86
CA ALA A 66 19.62 -5.55 27.63
C ALA A 66 18.54 -4.97 26.71
N GLN A 67 18.22 -3.68 26.85
CA GLN A 67 17.28 -2.98 25.98
C GLN A 67 17.82 -2.87 24.54
N LEU A 68 19.08 -2.48 24.37
CA LEU A 68 19.72 -2.39 23.04
C LEU A 68 19.76 -3.76 22.35
N LYS A 69 20.07 -4.83 23.08
CA LYS A 69 20.01 -6.21 22.55
C LYS A 69 18.60 -6.62 22.14
N ARG A 70 17.58 -6.24 22.91
CA ARG A 70 16.19 -6.51 22.55
C ARG A 70 15.80 -5.78 21.27
N LYS A 71 16.11 -4.48 21.19
CA LYS A 71 15.83 -3.66 20.02
C LYS A 71 16.50 -4.20 18.76
N LEU A 72 17.75 -4.68 18.86
CA LEU A 72 18.42 -5.34 17.72
C LEU A 72 17.63 -6.54 17.19
N ARG A 73 17.19 -7.44 18.08
CA ARG A 73 16.39 -8.60 17.67
C ARG A 73 15.06 -8.20 17.02
N GLU A 74 14.36 -7.22 17.60
CA GLU A 74 13.12 -6.68 17.01
C GLU A 74 13.37 -6.12 15.60
N THR A 75 14.47 -5.38 15.41
CA THR A 75 14.82 -4.87 14.06
C THR A 75 15.27 -5.97 13.09
N GLU A 76 15.93 -7.03 13.56
CA GLU A 76 16.27 -8.20 12.72
C GLU A 76 15.02 -8.94 12.25
N GLU A 77 14.05 -9.14 13.14
CA GLU A 77 12.76 -9.74 12.81
C GLU A 77 11.98 -8.89 11.81
N GLU A 78 11.97 -7.56 11.98
CA GLU A 78 11.36 -6.63 11.03
C GLU A 78 12.02 -6.72 9.65
N MET A 79 13.36 -6.65 9.58
CA MET A 79 14.10 -6.77 8.31
C MET A 79 13.79 -8.09 7.63
N LYS A 80 13.76 -9.20 8.37
CA LYS A 80 13.40 -10.51 7.84
C LYS A 80 11.99 -10.50 7.24
N GLY A 81 11.01 -9.96 7.95
CA GLY A 81 9.64 -9.85 7.44
C GLY A 81 9.54 -8.97 6.18
N LEU A 82 10.30 -7.88 6.13
CA LEU A 82 10.37 -7.00 4.96
C LEU A 82 11.02 -7.70 3.76
N HIS A 83 12.06 -8.50 3.96
CA HIS A 83 12.65 -9.34 2.90
C HIS A 83 11.62 -10.32 2.32
N ASP A 84 10.87 -11.03 3.17
CA ASP A 84 9.84 -11.97 2.73
C ASP A 84 8.74 -11.28 1.89
N ILE A 85 8.33 -10.06 2.31
CA ILE A 85 7.36 -9.25 1.55
C ILE A 85 7.94 -8.84 0.19
N ILE A 86 9.18 -8.36 0.16
CA ILE A 86 9.86 -7.95 -1.07
C ILE A 86 9.97 -9.13 -2.05
N GLU A 87 10.36 -10.31 -1.58
CA GLU A 87 10.46 -11.51 -2.41
C GLU A 87 9.10 -11.92 -2.98
N ARG A 88 8.05 -11.94 -2.16
CA ARG A 88 6.69 -12.24 -2.60
C ARG A 88 6.18 -11.25 -3.66
N GLN A 89 6.45 -9.97 -3.46
CA GLN A 89 6.07 -8.92 -4.41
C GLN A 89 6.83 -9.09 -5.73
N LYS A 90 8.14 -9.37 -5.68
CA LYS A 90 8.94 -9.68 -6.88
C LYS A 90 8.37 -10.88 -7.65
N MET A 91 8.02 -11.96 -6.95
CA MET A 91 7.42 -13.14 -7.57
C MET A 91 6.06 -12.84 -8.20
N THR A 92 5.22 -12.07 -7.51
CA THR A 92 3.89 -11.68 -8.01
C THR A 92 4.00 -10.85 -9.29
N ILE A 93 4.88 -9.86 -9.29
CA ILE A 93 5.13 -9.01 -10.47
C ILE A 93 5.66 -9.86 -11.62
N LYS A 94 6.57 -10.80 -11.36
CA LYS A 94 7.09 -11.73 -12.37
C LYS A 94 5.96 -12.55 -13.00
N ASN A 95 5.11 -13.19 -12.18
CA ASN A 95 4.00 -14.00 -12.67
C ASN A 95 2.98 -13.17 -13.47
N GLN A 96 2.68 -11.95 -13.01
CA GLN A 96 1.80 -11.04 -13.75
C GLN A 96 2.41 -10.63 -15.09
N SER A 97 3.71 -10.36 -15.10
CA SER A 97 4.45 -9.99 -16.32
C SER A 97 4.47 -11.15 -17.32
N GLU A 98 4.69 -12.39 -16.86
CA GLU A 98 4.64 -13.60 -17.69
C GLU A 98 3.23 -13.86 -18.27
N ALA A 99 2.17 -13.62 -17.48
CA ALA A 99 0.79 -13.76 -17.92
C ALA A 99 0.40 -12.71 -18.99
N ILE A 100 0.94 -11.49 -18.88
CA ILE A 100 0.75 -10.43 -19.89
C ILE A 100 1.56 -10.72 -21.15
N GLN A 101 2.77 -11.25 -21.01
CA GLN A 101 3.63 -11.61 -22.15
C GLN A 101 3.09 -12.80 -22.94
N ASN A 102 2.42 -13.75 -22.27
CA ASN A 102 1.77 -14.90 -22.89
C ASN A 102 0.25 -14.86 -22.65
N PRO A 103 -0.47 -13.89 -23.24
CA PRO A 103 -1.91 -13.85 -23.11
C PRO A 103 -2.44 -15.09 -23.84
N LYS A 104 -3.02 -16.05 -23.11
CA LYS A 104 -3.71 -17.19 -23.72
C LYS A 104 -4.88 -16.65 -24.54
N GLN A 105 -4.63 -16.37 -25.82
CA GLN A 105 -5.63 -15.93 -26.79
C GLN A 105 -6.11 -17.18 -27.54
N HIS A 106 -7.37 -17.57 -27.31
CA HIS A 106 -8.32 -18.02 -28.34
C HIS A 106 -9.60 -18.50 -27.65
N PHE A 107 -10.58 -17.59 -27.55
CA PHE A 107 -11.97 -18.03 -27.61
C PHE A 107 -12.34 -18.11 -29.09
N PRO A 108 -12.97 -19.20 -29.56
CA PRO A 108 -13.52 -19.22 -30.90
C PRO A 108 -14.61 -18.16 -30.98
N THR A 109 -14.29 -17.05 -31.66
CA THR A 109 -15.31 -16.10 -32.12
C THR A 109 -16.25 -16.90 -33.02
N PRO A 110 -17.57 -16.97 -32.75
CA PRO A 110 -18.49 -17.64 -33.65
C PRO A 110 -18.50 -16.86 -34.96
N THR A 111 -17.76 -17.35 -35.96
CA THR A 111 -17.77 -16.76 -37.29
C THR A 111 -19.19 -16.96 -37.85
N SER A 112 -19.98 -15.89 -37.87
CA SER A 112 -21.27 -15.85 -38.56
C SER A 112 -21.04 -15.92 -40.07
N HIS A 113 -20.71 -17.11 -40.57
CA HIS A 113 -20.81 -17.46 -41.98
C HIS A 113 -21.96 -18.44 -42.13
N ARG A 114 -23.18 -17.89 -42.23
CA ARG A 114 -24.30 -18.60 -42.86
C ARG A 114 -25.35 -17.62 -43.38
N TYR A 115 -24.93 -16.78 -44.32
CA TYR A 115 -25.80 -16.48 -45.46
C TYR A 115 -25.49 -17.53 -46.53
N GLY A 116 -26.46 -18.41 -46.79
CA GLY A 116 -26.44 -19.35 -47.93
C GLY A 116 -26.06 -20.79 -47.58
N GLY A 117 -27.02 -21.71 -47.66
CA GLY A 117 -26.72 -23.13 -47.82
C GLY A 117 -27.59 -24.12 -47.07
N ASN A 118 -28.84 -24.27 -47.54
CA ASN A 118 -29.70 -25.45 -47.47
C ASN A 118 -30.26 -25.98 -46.14
N GLN A 119 -31.52 -26.35 -46.28
CA GLN A 119 -32.56 -26.71 -45.33
C GLN A 119 -32.38 -28.13 -44.77
N TYR A 120 -33.33 -28.49 -43.89
CA TYR A 120 -33.70 -29.81 -43.36
C TYR A 120 -33.19 -30.12 -41.95
N GLY A 121 -34.09 -29.99 -40.96
CA GLY A 121 -33.91 -30.57 -39.63
C GLY A 121 -34.64 -29.83 -38.53
N GLN A 122 -35.90 -30.21 -38.34
CA GLN A 122 -36.74 -30.02 -37.15
C GLN A 122 -35.97 -29.98 -35.81
N ALA A 123 -36.23 -28.93 -35.00
CA ALA A 123 -36.53 -29.00 -33.55
C ALA A 123 -36.39 -27.60 -32.93
N THR A 124 -37.51 -26.87 -32.82
CA THR A 124 -37.61 -25.70 -31.96
C THR A 124 -37.59 -26.13 -30.49
N LEU A 125 -36.40 -26.35 -29.92
CA LEU A 125 -36.19 -26.14 -28.50
C LEU A 125 -35.88 -24.66 -28.30
N ALA A 126 -36.90 -23.88 -27.96
CA ALA A 126 -36.69 -22.53 -27.45
C ALA A 126 -35.94 -22.63 -26.11
N LEU A 127 -34.62 -22.52 -26.13
CA LEU A 127 -33.86 -22.29 -24.90
C LEU A 127 -34.23 -20.91 -24.36
N PRO A 128 -34.42 -20.76 -23.03
CA PRO A 128 -34.60 -19.45 -22.44
C PRO A 128 -33.37 -18.58 -22.74
N PRO A 129 -33.55 -17.27 -22.98
CA PRO A 129 -32.44 -16.37 -23.23
C PRO A 129 -31.49 -16.37 -22.02
N PRO A 130 -30.17 -16.23 -22.24
CA PRO A 130 -29.21 -16.19 -21.16
C PRO A 130 -29.50 -15.02 -20.20
N PRO A 131 -29.20 -15.18 -18.90
CA PRO A 131 -29.37 -14.12 -17.91
C PRO A 131 -28.53 -12.89 -18.29
N GLN A 132 -29.16 -11.72 -18.25
CA GLN A 132 -28.52 -10.45 -18.55
C GLN A 132 -27.44 -10.14 -17.50
N PRO A 133 -26.30 -9.56 -17.89
CA PRO A 133 -25.26 -9.16 -16.95
C PRO A 133 -25.78 -8.08 -15.98
N ILE A 134 -25.60 -8.32 -14.68
CA ILE A 134 -25.94 -7.40 -13.58
C ILE A 134 -24.87 -6.30 -13.52
N PHE A 135 -24.87 -5.39 -14.49
CA PHE A 135 -24.06 -4.18 -14.43
C PHE A 135 -24.89 -3.00 -14.93
N ALA A 136 -25.82 -2.53 -14.11
CA ALA A 136 -26.27 -1.14 -14.08
C ALA A 136 -27.19 -0.94 -12.88
N ASP A 137 -26.67 -0.32 -11.82
CA ASP A 137 -27.46 0.34 -10.80
C ASP A 137 -27.41 1.85 -11.09
N PRO A 138 -28.36 2.42 -11.87
CA PRO A 138 -28.58 3.86 -11.87
C PRO A 138 -29.65 4.17 -10.82
N ALA A 139 -29.22 4.85 -9.75
CA ALA A 139 -30.11 5.41 -8.75
C ALA A 139 -31.28 6.20 -9.36
N PRO A 140 -32.52 6.11 -8.83
CA PRO A 140 -33.57 7.05 -9.18
C PRO A 140 -33.66 8.17 -8.13
N MET A 141 -33.36 9.39 -8.59
CA MET A 141 -33.93 10.62 -8.02
C MET A 141 -35.45 10.64 -8.28
N ALA A 142 -36.27 10.90 -7.25
CA ALA A 142 -37.49 11.70 -7.34
C ALA A 142 -38.01 12.08 -5.93
N THR A 143 -38.07 13.40 -5.69
CA THR A 143 -38.69 14.15 -4.58
C THR A 143 -40.22 14.29 -4.79
N PRO A 144 -41.04 15.09 -4.06
CA PRO A 144 -40.92 15.83 -2.77
C PRO A 144 -42.12 15.63 -1.80
N SER A 145 -42.03 16.10 -0.54
CA SER A 145 -43.21 16.47 0.26
C SER A 145 -42.87 17.53 1.32
N SER A 146 -43.69 18.58 1.36
CA SER A 146 -43.57 19.83 2.12
C SER A 146 -43.89 19.70 3.61
N GLN A 147 -43.13 20.38 4.49
CA GLN A 147 -43.68 21.35 5.46
C GLN A 147 -42.60 22.07 6.30
N SER A 148 -42.54 23.39 6.12
CA SER A 148 -42.47 24.48 7.11
C SER A 148 -41.60 24.36 8.40
N GLY A 149 -40.64 25.30 8.52
CA GLY A 149 -40.43 26.08 9.76
C GLY A 149 -39.14 25.83 10.57
N PRO A 150 -38.35 26.87 10.94
CA PRO A 150 -37.01 26.72 11.50
C PRO A 150 -36.97 26.82 13.04
N MET A 151 -36.32 25.88 13.73
CA MET A 151 -35.79 26.08 15.08
C MET A 151 -34.50 25.26 15.26
N ARG A 152 -33.38 25.97 15.47
CA ARG A 152 -32.12 25.39 15.98
C ARG A 152 -32.37 24.88 17.41
N PRO A 153 -31.58 23.91 17.87
CA PRO A 153 -30.66 24.27 18.94
C PRO A 153 -29.22 23.78 18.70
N SER A 154 -28.30 24.64 19.14
CA SER A 154 -26.88 24.40 19.34
C SER A 154 -26.61 23.17 20.23
N SER A 155 -25.57 22.43 19.88
CA SER A 155 -24.63 21.78 20.83
C SER A 155 -23.32 21.54 20.07
N GLN A 156 -22.41 22.51 20.11
CA GLN A 156 -21.22 22.56 20.98
C GLN A 156 -20.20 21.45 20.71
N LEU A 157 -19.17 21.83 19.94
CA LEU A 157 -17.84 21.24 19.97
C LEU A 157 -17.26 21.30 21.40
N PRO A 158 -16.57 20.27 21.90
CA PRO A 158 -15.64 20.47 22.99
C PRO A 158 -14.38 21.20 22.51
N ASN A 159 -14.21 22.39 23.10
CA ASN A 159 -13.00 23.21 23.17
C ASN A 159 -11.70 22.38 23.22
N GLN A 160 -10.72 22.69 22.37
CA GLN A 160 -9.70 23.72 22.60
C GLN A 160 -8.64 23.29 23.64
N ARG A 161 -7.50 22.82 23.14
CA ARG A 161 -6.20 23.02 23.81
C ARG A 161 -5.29 23.72 22.81
N GLN A 162 -5.25 25.04 22.90
CA GLN A 162 -4.31 25.90 22.19
C GLN A 162 -2.89 25.57 22.67
N THR A 163 -2.04 25.06 21.78
CA THR A 163 -0.59 25.14 21.96
C THR A 163 -0.14 26.53 21.49
N PRO A 164 0.48 27.36 22.34
CA PRO A 164 1.03 28.62 21.87
C PRO A 164 2.20 28.38 20.90
N SER A 165 2.14 29.06 19.77
CA SER A 165 3.21 29.14 18.76
C SER A 165 4.47 29.80 19.37
N PRO A 166 5.71 29.34 19.03
CA PRO A 166 6.95 29.86 19.62
C PRO A 166 7.41 31.23 19.08
N PHE A 167 6.61 31.94 18.29
CA PHE A 167 6.99 33.22 17.65
C PHE A 167 6.19 34.42 18.17
N SER A 168 6.14 34.63 19.48
CA SER A 168 5.62 35.87 20.06
C SER A 168 6.56 36.41 21.12
N VAL A 169 7.45 37.30 20.68
CA VAL A 169 8.32 38.11 21.54
C VAL A 169 7.60 39.44 21.78
N PRO A 170 7.24 39.81 23.02
CA PRO A 170 6.91 41.19 23.33
C PRO A 170 8.20 41.95 23.64
N ARG A 171 8.48 42.94 22.79
CA ARG A 171 9.42 44.04 23.05
C ARG A 171 9.02 44.74 24.35
N SER A 172 9.92 44.77 25.33
CA SER A 172 9.82 45.65 26.50
C SER A 172 11.03 46.58 26.53
N GLN A 173 10.67 47.86 26.69
CA GLN A 173 11.42 49.10 26.96
C GLN A 173 12.92 48.97 27.21
#